data_AF-A0A839P7M0-F1
#
_entry.id   AF-A0A839P7M0-F1
#
_cell.length_a   1.000
_cell.length_b   1.000
_cell.length_c   1.000
_cell.angle_alpha   90.00
_cell.angle_beta   90.00
_cell.angle_gamma   90.00
#
_symmetry.space_group_name_H-M   'P 1'
#
loop_
_entity.id
_entity.type
_entity.pdbx_description
1 polymer ?
#
loop_
_entity_poly.entity_id
_entity_poly.type
_entity_poly.pdbx_seq_one_letter_code
_entity_poly.pdbx_strand_id
1 'polypeptide(L)'
;MQRTTIAIDDELAAALDAYMDGTGAGSRSEAIRDLVRRGLSARPEAPADAPCFGVISYTIDQSVRNLAARVPQGRLDRHDQAVASLSIPIDHTTSIDVTLMRGPAGDVSSYAEKLFLERGVMHGTLNLIPVVQDTSAHSHEEGFASNHTHTHLRVRSGF
;
A
#
# COMPACT_ATOMS: atom_id res chain seq x y z
N MET A 1 -28.76 11.76 -2.97
CA MET A 1 -28.32 10.77 -1.96
C MET A 1 -29.01 9.44 -2.27
N GLN A 2 -28.24 8.35 -2.38
CA GLN A 2 -28.77 6.99 -2.54
C GLN A 2 -28.73 6.30 -1.17
N ARG A 3 -29.77 5.54 -0.82
CA ARG A 3 -29.87 4.82 0.45
C ARG A 3 -29.53 3.34 0.22
N THR A 4 -28.55 2.84 0.97
CA THR A 4 -28.07 1.46 0.91
C THR A 4 -28.28 0.81 2.27
N THR A 5 -28.91 -0.37 2.30
CA THR A 5 -29.04 -1.21 3.50
C THR A 5 -27.97 -2.29 3.44
N ILE A 6 -27.17 -2.42 4.51
CA ILE A 6 -26.06 -3.37 4.60
C ILE A 6 -26.27 -4.19 5.87
N ALA A 7 -26.21 -5.53 5.75
CA ALA A 7 -26.16 -6.42 6.89
C ALA A 7 -24.68 -6.67 7.26
N ILE A 8 -24.36 -6.55 8.54
CA ILE A 8 -23.05 -6.83 9.12
C ILE A 8 -23.25 -7.67 10.39
N ASP A 9 -22.26 -8.47 10.75
CA ASP A 9 -22.28 -9.23 12.00
C ASP A 9 -22.14 -8.32 13.24
N ASP A 10 -22.45 -8.89 14.41
CA ASP A 10 -22.47 -8.18 15.68
C ASP A 10 -21.08 -7.66 16.09
N GLU A 11 -20.01 -8.37 15.74
CA GLU A 11 -18.64 -7.98 16.05
C GLU A 11 -18.25 -6.72 15.26
N LEU A 12 -18.53 -6.69 13.96
CA LEU A 12 -18.27 -5.55 13.11
C LEU A 12 -19.16 -4.35 13.47
N ALA A 13 -20.40 -4.60 13.88
CA ALA A 13 -21.28 -3.55 14.39
C ALA A 13 -20.72 -2.90 15.67
N ALA A 14 -20.21 -3.71 16.60
CA ALA A 14 -19.57 -3.21 17.82
C ALA A 14 -18.28 -2.43 17.52
N ALA A 15 -17.47 -2.89 16.57
CA ALA A 15 -16.28 -2.16 16.13
C ALA A 15 -16.62 -0.79 15.49
N LEU A 16 -17.72 -0.71 14.74
CA LEU A 16 -18.19 0.56 14.19
C LEU A 16 -18.64 1.53 15.28
N ASP A 17 -19.34 1.05 16.31
CA ASP A 17 -19.77 1.88 17.43
C ASP A 17 -18.53 2.41 18.21
N ALA A 18 -17.54 1.56 18.47
CA ALA A 18 -16.28 1.98 19.09
C ALA A 18 -15.51 3.03 18.26
N TYR A 19 -15.53 2.88 16.93
CA TYR A 19 -14.95 3.88 16.01
C TYR A 19 -15.70 5.23 16.10
N MET A 20 -17.03 5.21 16.21
CA MET A 20 -17.83 6.42 16.38
C MET A 20 -17.47 7.16 17.66
N ASP A 21 -17.32 6.44 18.79
CA ASP A 21 -16.94 7.03 20.08
C ASP A 21 -15.56 7.70 20.03
N GLY A 22 -14.60 7.10 19.31
CA GLY A 22 -13.25 7.65 19.16
C GLY A 22 -13.16 8.85 18.19
N THR A 23 -14.10 9.00 17.26
CA THR A 23 -14.07 10.04 16.22
C THR A 23 -15.07 11.17 16.41
N GLY A 24 -16.07 10.98 17.27
CA GLY A 24 -17.16 11.94 17.51
C GLY A 24 -18.22 11.97 16.41
N ALA A 25 -18.31 10.93 15.57
CA ALA A 25 -19.30 10.85 14.51
C ALA A 25 -20.74 10.79 15.09
N GLY A 26 -21.65 11.63 14.59
CA GLY A 26 -23.01 11.76 15.13
C GLY A 26 -23.97 10.64 14.71
N SER A 27 -23.58 9.79 13.76
CA SER A 27 -24.38 8.63 13.35
C SER A 27 -23.54 7.54 12.67
N ARG A 28 -24.03 6.29 12.70
CA ARG A 28 -23.42 5.17 11.97
C ARG A 28 -23.27 5.45 10.47
N SER A 29 -24.25 6.15 9.86
CA SER A 29 -24.19 6.52 8.45
C SER A 29 -23.08 7.53 8.14
N GLU A 30 -22.72 8.38 9.10
CA GLU A 30 -21.62 9.32 8.98
C GLU A 30 -20.27 8.61 9.10
N ALA A 31 -20.11 7.77 10.13
CA ALA A 31 -18.92 6.95 10.30
C ALA A 31 -18.68 6.00 9.12
N ILE A 32 -19.72 5.31 8.64
CA ILE A 32 -19.62 4.45 7.45
C ILE A 32 -19.22 5.27 6.22
N ARG A 33 -19.76 6.49 6.04
CA ARG A 33 -19.39 7.32 4.88
C ARG A 33 -17.94 7.77 4.94
N ASP A 34 -17.44 8.13 6.12
CA ASP A 34 -16.04 8.47 6.33
C ASP A 34 -15.12 7.27 6.10
N LEU A 35 -15.44 6.10 6.67
CA LEU A 35 -14.72 4.85 6.45
C LEU A 35 -14.72 4.43 4.98
N VAL A 36 -15.86 4.50 4.30
CA VAL A 36 -15.98 4.22 2.86
C VAL A 36 -15.18 5.24 2.06
N ARG A 37 -15.23 6.54 2.40
CA ARG A 37 -14.45 7.56 1.71
C ARG A 37 -12.95 7.32 1.90
N ARG A 38 -12.47 7.03 3.11
CA ARG A 38 -11.07 6.71 3.37
C ARG A 38 -10.64 5.43 2.65
N GLY A 39 -11.49 4.39 2.67
CA GLY A 39 -11.24 3.13 1.95
C GLY A 39 -11.22 3.30 0.43
N LEU A 40 -12.09 4.15 -0.12
CA LEU A 40 -12.13 4.46 -1.55
C LEU A 40 -11.03 5.44 -1.96
N SER A 41 -10.64 6.40 -1.12
CA SER A 41 -9.51 7.31 -1.36
C SER A 41 -8.15 6.61 -1.17
N ALA A 42 -8.10 5.54 -0.39
CA ALA A 42 -6.94 4.63 -0.32
C ALA A 42 -6.78 3.77 -1.59
N ARG A 43 -7.79 3.76 -2.48
CA ARG A 43 -7.64 3.25 -3.85
C ARG A 43 -7.44 4.47 -4.74
N PRO A 44 -6.21 4.75 -5.20
CA PRO A 44 -6.04 5.82 -6.17
C PRO A 44 -6.83 5.45 -7.43
N GLU A 45 -7.59 6.39 -7.98
CA GLU A 45 -7.86 6.45 -9.42
C GLU A 45 -6.54 6.80 -10.14
N ALA A 46 -5.47 6.05 -9.87
CA ALA A 46 -4.20 6.19 -10.56
C ALA A 46 -4.39 5.58 -11.94
N PRO A 47 -3.99 6.28 -13.02
CA PRO A 47 -3.77 5.64 -14.30
C PRO A 47 -2.88 4.41 -14.09
N ALA A 48 -3.25 3.27 -14.66
CA ALA A 48 -2.56 2.00 -14.40
C ALA A 48 -1.06 2.06 -14.76
N ASP A 49 -0.71 2.89 -15.73
CA ASP A 49 0.64 3.14 -16.23
C ASP A 49 1.39 4.23 -15.45
N ALA A 50 0.75 4.93 -14.52
CA ALA A 50 1.40 6.01 -13.78
C ALA A 50 2.57 5.47 -12.92
N PRO A 51 3.78 6.03 -13.06
CA PRO A 51 4.93 5.59 -12.27
C PRO A 51 4.75 5.96 -10.80
N CYS A 52 4.99 5.00 -9.92
CA CYS A 52 4.85 5.18 -8.48
C CYS A 52 5.87 4.35 -7.69
N PHE A 53 5.96 4.67 -6.41
CA PHE A 53 6.36 3.70 -5.39
C PHE A 53 5.11 3.19 -4.66
N GLY A 54 5.14 1.94 -4.23
CA GLY A 54 4.12 1.35 -3.36
C GLY A 54 4.72 0.89 -2.04
N VAL A 55 4.10 1.25 -0.94
CA VAL A 55 4.37 0.67 0.37
C VAL A 55 3.24 -0.30 0.68
N ILE A 56 3.57 -1.59 0.74
CA ILE A 56 2.63 -2.66 1.05
C ILE A 56 2.94 -3.14 2.47
N SER A 57 2.01 -2.98 3.40
CA SER A 57 2.15 -3.50 4.76
C SER A 57 1.06 -4.52 5.06
N TYR A 58 1.44 -5.61 5.72
CA TYR A 58 0.56 -6.73 6.01
C TYR A 58 1.12 -7.55 7.18
N THR A 59 0.27 -8.33 7.82
CA THR A 59 0.67 -9.36 8.79
C THR A 59 0.55 -10.72 8.13
N ILE A 60 1.50 -11.62 8.39
CA ILE A 60 1.43 -13.02 7.91
C ILE A 60 1.41 -13.99 9.09
N ASP A 61 0.60 -15.04 8.97
CA ASP A 61 0.70 -16.25 9.80
C ASP A 61 1.62 -17.26 9.10
N GLN A 62 2.85 -17.36 9.61
CA GLN A 62 3.90 -18.23 9.10
C GLN A 62 3.62 -19.72 9.34
N SER A 63 2.65 -20.07 10.19
CA SER A 63 2.21 -21.46 10.38
C SER A 63 1.42 -21.99 9.17
N VAL A 64 0.87 -21.08 8.34
CA VAL A 64 0.14 -21.46 7.13
C VAL A 64 1.09 -22.09 6.12
N ARG A 65 0.77 -23.34 5.76
CA ARG A 65 1.56 -24.14 4.84
C ARG A 65 1.87 -23.38 3.56
N ASN A 66 3.15 -23.37 3.19
CA ASN A 66 3.70 -22.73 2.00
C ASN A 66 3.61 -21.19 1.95
N LEU A 67 2.99 -20.49 2.92
CA LEU A 67 2.89 -19.02 2.87
C LEU A 67 4.28 -18.37 3.07
N ALA A 68 5.04 -18.86 4.05
CA ALA A 68 6.39 -18.40 4.36
C ALA A 68 7.39 -18.52 3.18
N ALA A 69 7.14 -19.42 2.23
CA ALA A 69 7.92 -19.54 1.00
C ALA A 69 7.32 -18.73 -0.17
N ARG A 70 5.98 -18.72 -0.29
CA ARG A 70 5.26 -18.08 -1.40
C ARG A 70 5.37 -16.56 -1.38
N VAL A 71 5.32 -15.94 -0.20
CA VAL A 71 5.43 -14.47 -0.09
C VAL A 71 6.81 -13.97 -0.55
N PRO A 72 7.95 -14.51 -0.06
CA PRO A 72 9.27 -14.19 -0.62
C PRO A 72 9.40 -14.51 -2.11
N GLN A 73 8.86 -15.65 -2.56
CA GLN A 73 8.90 -16.03 -3.98
C GLN A 73 8.16 -15.01 -4.86
N GLY A 74 6.98 -14.55 -4.44
CA GLY A 74 6.21 -13.55 -5.18
C GLY A 74 6.93 -12.21 -5.33
N ARG A 75 7.81 -11.86 -4.38
CA ARG A 75 8.75 -10.72 -4.49
C ARG A 75 9.91 -11.03 -5.42
N LEU A 76 10.49 -12.22 -5.34
CA LEU A 76 11.57 -12.65 -6.22
C LEU A 76 11.13 -12.67 -7.70
N ASP A 77 9.93 -13.15 -7.98
CA ASP A 77 9.32 -13.14 -9.32
C ASP A 77 9.15 -11.71 -9.88
N ARG A 78 9.20 -10.70 -9.01
CA ARG A 78 9.08 -9.26 -9.30
C ARG A 78 10.30 -8.48 -8.81
N HIS A 79 11.49 -9.09 -8.85
CA HIS A 79 12.72 -8.47 -8.35
C HIS A 79 13.06 -7.12 -9.01
N ASP A 80 12.55 -6.87 -10.20
CA ASP A 80 12.65 -5.60 -10.94
C ASP A 80 11.74 -4.50 -10.36
N GLN A 81 10.66 -4.89 -9.69
CA GLN A 81 9.70 -3.98 -9.04
C GLN A 81 9.91 -3.92 -7.51
N ALA A 82 10.33 -5.00 -6.87
CA ALA A 82 10.55 -5.08 -5.44
C ALA A 82 11.86 -4.38 -5.05
N VAL A 83 11.75 -3.25 -4.35
CA VAL A 83 12.90 -2.42 -3.95
C VAL A 83 13.51 -2.92 -2.64
N ALA A 84 12.66 -3.20 -1.66
CA ALA A 84 13.08 -3.68 -0.35
C ALA A 84 11.93 -4.40 0.36
N SER A 85 12.27 -5.28 1.30
CA SER A 85 11.29 -5.88 2.20
C SER A 85 11.86 -5.98 3.61
N LEU A 86 11.01 -5.70 4.59
CA LEU A 86 11.28 -5.89 6.00
C LEU A 86 10.25 -6.88 6.55
N SER A 87 10.69 -7.80 7.42
CA SER A 87 9.81 -8.71 8.15
C SER A 87 10.20 -8.67 9.62
N ILE A 88 9.20 -8.46 10.49
CA ILE A 88 9.37 -8.20 11.92
C ILE A 88 8.52 -9.23 12.67
N PRO A 89 9.12 -10.19 13.39
CA PRO A 89 8.34 -11.16 14.17
C PRO A 89 7.56 -10.45 15.28
N ILE A 90 6.27 -10.79 15.42
CA ILE A 90 5.41 -10.34 16.53
C ILE A 90 5.38 -11.42 17.61
N ASP A 91 5.17 -12.66 17.20
CA ASP A 91 5.10 -13.82 18.08
C ASP A 91 5.70 -15.08 17.42
N HIS A 92 5.41 -16.26 17.97
CA HIS A 92 5.93 -17.54 17.48
C HIS A 92 5.47 -17.92 16.07
N THR A 93 4.40 -17.30 15.58
CA THR A 93 3.71 -17.67 14.34
C THR A 93 3.46 -16.49 13.42
N THR A 94 3.44 -15.25 13.91
CA THR A 94 3.08 -14.08 13.12
C THR A 94 4.22 -13.07 12.97
N SER A 95 4.26 -12.40 11.81
CA SER A 95 5.14 -11.26 11.56
C SER A 95 4.42 -10.11 10.87
N ILE A 96 4.89 -8.89 11.10
CA ILE A 96 4.57 -7.72 10.27
C ILE A 96 5.58 -7.68 9.14
N ASP A 97 5.08 -7.63 7.91
CA ASP A 97 5.88 -7.50 6.71
C ASP A 97 5.57 -6.18 6.02
N VAL A 98 6.62 -5.49 5.58
CA VAL A 98 6.54 -4.26 4.79
C VAL A 98 7.37 -4.45 3.53
N THR A 99 6.75 -4.32 2.37
CA THR A 99 7.40 -4.43 1.06
C THR A 99 7.29 -3.10 0.32
N LEU A 100 8.44 -2.55 -0.05
CA LEU A 100 8.55 -1.37 -0.91
C LEU A 100 8.67 -1.84 -2.36
N MET A 101 7.79 -1.34 -3.21
CA MET A 101 7.79 -1.60 -4.65
C MET A 101 7.92 -0.31 -5.45
N ARG A 102 8.39 -0.43 -6.69
CA ARG A 102 8.46 0.63 -7.69
C ARG A 102 7.93 0.09 -9.02
N GLY A 103 7.10 0.85 -9.70
CA GLY A 103 6.57 0.46 -11.00
C GLY A 103 5.28 1.19 -11.36
N PRO A 104 4.59 0.72 -12.42
CA PRO A 104 3.25 1.19 -12.77
C PRO A 104 2.28 0.96 -11.61
N ALA A 105 1.42 1.95 -11.33
CA ALA A 105 0.47 1.88 -10.22
C ALA A 105 -0.47 0.66 -10.32
N GLY A 106 -0.86 0.27 -11.53
CA GLY A 106 -1.70 -0.90 -11.78
C GLY A 106 -1.03 -2.22 -11.40
N ASP A 107 0.26 -2.38 -11.74
CA ASP A 107 1.01 -3.61 -11.43
C ASP A 107 1.23 -3.77 -9.93
N VAL A 108 1.64 -2.68 -9.27
CA VAL A 108 1.84 -2.63 -7.82
C VAL A 108 0.53 -2.93 -7.08
N SER A 109 -0.58 -2.32 -7.53
CA SER A 109 -1.90 -2.56 -6.95
C SER A 109 -2.36 -4.00 -7.16
N SER A 110 -2.21 -4.54 -8.37
CA SER A 110 -2.59 -5.93 -8.67
C SER A 110 -1.81 -6.94 -7.82
N TYR A 111 -0.53 -6.70 -7.58
CA TYR A 111 0.28 -7.55 -6.71
C TYR A 111 -0.20 -7.47 -5.26
N ALA A 112 -0.44 -6.27 -4.72
CA ALA A 112 -0.95 -6.10 -3.36
C ALA A 112 -2.32 -6.76 -3.18
N GLU A 113 -3.25 -6.56 -4.11
CA GLU A 113 -4.59 -7.17 -4.07
C GLU A 113 -4.52 -8.71 -4.08
N LYS A 114 -3.65 -9.30 -4.90
CA LYS A 114 -3.42 -10.76 -4.90
C LYS A 114 -2.82 -11.24 -3.58
N LEU A 115 -1.85 -10.50 -3.04
CA LEU A 115 -1.21 -10.82 -1.78
C LEU A 115 -2.21 -10.79 -0.62
N PHE A 116 -3.12 -9.82 -0.59
CA PHE A 116 -4.14 -9.72 0.47
C PHE A 116 -5.20 -10.82 0.41
N LEU A 117 -5.35 -11.50 -0.73
CA LEU A 117 -6.24 -12.65 -0.90
C LEU A 117 -5.61 -13.98 -0.46
N GLU A 118 -4.30 -13.99 -0.18
CA GLU A 118 -3.61 -15.19 0.29
C GLU A 118 -4.07 -15.57 1.70
N ARG A 119 -4.42 -16.85 1.88
CA ARG A 119 -4.77 -17.36 3.21
C ARG A 119 -3.60 -17.18 4.17
N GLY A 120 -3.86 -16.57 5.32
CA GLY A 120 -2.85 -16.27 6.35
C GLY A 120 -2.25 -14.87 6.22
N VAL A 121 -2.59 -14.10 5.18
CA VAL A 121 -2.31 -12.66 5.11
C VAL A 121 -3.45 -11.90 5.77
N MET A 122 -3.12 -10.97 6.65
CA MET A 122 -4.05 -10.18 7.45
C MET A 122 -3.63 -8.71 7.44
N HIS A 123 -4.57 -7.82 7.73
CA HIS A 123 -4.32 -6.37 7.89
C HIS A 123 -3.57 -5.73 6.70
N GLY A 124 -3.81 -6.22 5.48
CA GLY A 124 -3.17 -5.74 4.27
C GLY A 124 -3.57 -4.31 3.91
N THR A 125 -2.57 -3.45 3.69
CA THR A 125 -2.75 -2.07 3.24
C THR A 125 -1.73 -1.72 2.15
N LEU A 126 -2.18 -0.94 1.18
CA LEU A 126 -1.36 -0.41 0.10
C LEU A 126 -1.40 1.12 0.17
N ASN A 127 -0.22 1.73 0.15
CA ASN A 127 -0.07 3.17 -0.05
C ASN A 127 0.74 3.42 -1.32
N LEU A 128 0.16 4.16 -2.27
CA LEU A 128 0.82 4.51 -3.53
C LEU A 128 1.32 5.96 -3.50
N ILE A 129 2.57 6.14 -3.92
CA ILE A 129 3.29 7.41 -3.93
C ILE A 129 3.62 7.74 -5.40
N PRO A 130 2.86 8.64 -6.06
CA PRO A 130 3.10 8.99 -7.46
C PRO A 130 4.44 9.71 -7.61
N VAL A 131 5.20 9.34 -8.64
CA VAL A 131 6.46 9.99 -8.99
C VAL A 131 6.48 10.39 -10.45
N VAL A 132 7.31 11.35 -10.80
CA VAL A 132 7.68 11.67 -12.18
C VAL A 132 9.18 11.64 -12.33
N GLN A 133 9.62 11.20 -13.51
CA GLN A 133 11.01 11.23 -13.88
C GLN A 133 11.32 12.58 -14.51
N ASP A 134 12.18 13.35 -13.84
CA ASP A 134 12.67 14.62 -14.33
C ASP A 134 14.15 14.47 -14.70
N THR A 135 14.51 14.83 -15.92
CA THR A 135 15.89 14.75 -16.40
C THR A 135 16.46 16.16 -16.44
N SER A 136 17.39 16.46 -15.54
CA SER A 136 18.03 17.76 -15.46
C SER A 136 19.55 17.65 -15.66
N ALA A 137 20.11 18.66 -16.31
CA ALA A 137 21.56 18.81 -16.46
C ALA A 137 22.06 19.81 -15.41
N HIS A 138 23.03 19.40 -14.60
CA HIS A 138 23.64 20.24 -13.57
C HIS A 138 25.17 20.18 -13.64
N SER A 139 25.81 21.28 -13.23
CA SER A 139 27.26 21.40 -13.02
C SER A 139 27.53 21.44 -11.51
N HIS A 140 28.36 20.53 -11.01
CA HIS A 140 28.91 20.64 -9.66
C HIS A 140 30.19 21.50 -9.69
N GLU A 141 30.28 22.53 -8.85
CA GLU A 141 31.54 23.22 -8.60
C GLU A 141 32.33 22.47 -7.52
N GLU A 142 33.40 21.79 -7.94
CA GLU A 142 34.78 21.96 -7.46
C GLU A 142 35.67 20.91 -8.15
N GLY A 143 36.56 21.36 -9.04
CA GLY A 143 37.73 20.59 -9.48
C GLY A 143 37.81 20.24 -10.97
N PHE A 144 36.79 19.62 -11.56
CA PHE A 144 36.83 19.20 -12.98
C PHE A 144 35.43 19.24 -13.61
N ALA A 145 35.10 20.36 -14.25
CA ALA A 145 33.80 20.61 -14.85
C ALA A 145 33.52 19.67 -16.04
N SER A 146 32.70 18.64 -15.82
CA SER A 146 31.96 17.97 -16.89
C SER A 146 30.46 18.09 -16.61
N ASN A 147 29.75 18.74 -17.53
CA ASN A 147 28.29 18.75 -17.52
C ASN A 147 27.81 17.31 -17.71
N HIS A 148 27.14 16.76 -16.70
CA HIS A 148 26.52 15.46 -16.82
C HIS A 148 25.03 15.57 -16.55
N THR A 149 24.27 14.82 -17.34
CA THR A 149 22.82 14.74 -17.20
C THR A 149 22.51 13.60 -16.25
N HIS A 150 21.70 13.85 -15.24
CA HIS A 150 21.20 12.79 -14.38
C HIS A 150 19.68 12.88 -14.24
N THR A 151 19.10 11.75 -13.87
CA THR A 151 17.66 11.61 -13.71
C THR A 151 17.30 11.70 -12.24
N HIS A 152 16.32 12.52 -11.92
CA HIS A 152 15.70 12.59 -10.60
C HIS A 152 14.28 12.00 -10.63
N LEU A 153 13.90 11.37 -9.52
CA LEU A 153 12.51 11.05 -9.24
C LEU A 153 11.95 12.15 -8.34
N ARG A 154 10.87 12.80 -8.78
CA ARG A 154 10.15 13.78 -7.97
C ARG A 154 8.79 13.22 -7.56
N VAL A 155 8.48 13.31 -6.28
CA VAL A 155 7.17 12.92 -5.73
C VAL A 155 6.12 13.95 -6.12
N ARG A 156 4.94 13.49 -6.54
CA ARG A 156 3.77 14.35 -6.80
C ARG A 156 2.85 14.37 -5.60
N SER A 157 2.09 15.46 -5.45
CA SER A 157 1.05 15.59 -4.42
C SER A 157 -0.19 14.71 -4.67
N GLY A 158 -0.31 14.14 -5.89
CA GLY A 158 -1.37 13.25 -6.32
C GLY A 158 -1.07 12.66 -7.71
N PHE A 159 -1.86 11.66 -8.11
CA PHE A 159 -1.82 11.10 -9.46
C PHE A 159 -2.32 12.10 -10.50
#